data_AF-A0A949ZGU8-F1
#
_entry.id   AF-A0A949ZGU8-F1
#
_cell.length_a   1.000
_cell.length_b   1.000
_cell.length_c   1.000
_cell.angle_alpha   90.00
_cell.angle_beta   90.00
_cell.angle_gamma   90.00
#
_symmetry.space_group_name_H-M   'P 1'
#
loop_
_entity.id
_entity.type
_entity.pdbx_description
1 polymer ?
#
loop_
_entity_poly.entity_id
_entity_poly.type
_entity_poly.pdbx_seq_one_letter_code
_entity_poly.pdbx_strand_id
1 'polypeptide(L)'
;MADGCSVRGGVRCNYVDRRSRPCTTTWCSAHWVTVGGKQYCRRHAGIVVALGGAPAAGGWPDVDNRAASLAAWVGRQIDSRVTPIFSRVAPAGGARLVNEPVRLMVAPAGGSRRWQRAWRLVDHTGVLNRVSIEVDESNDADVMARVDAELIGHGVPPWIEHRNLAAGSPDAEAARRSYIDAIARSIELVVTKQELVPQY
;
A
#
# COMPACT_ATOMS: atom_id res chain seq x y z
N MET A 1 20.92 6.31 -13.59
CA MET A 1 20.30 5.95 -14.88
C MET A 1 19.68 4.58 -14.69
N ALA A 2 18.54 4.26 -15.32
CA ALA A 2 18.11 2.86 -15.39
C ALA A 2 19.15 2.12 -16.26
N ASP A 3 19.64 0.96 -15.80
CA ASP A 3 20.66 0.20 -16.53
C ASP A 3 20.20 -0.05 -17.98
N GLY A 4 21.08 0.25 -18.94
CA GLY A 4 20.82 0.07 -20.37
C GLY A 4 20.03 1.18 -21.08
N CYS A 5 19.67 2.29 -20.41
CA CYS A 5 18.97 3.39 -21.08
C CYS A 5 19.91 4.27 -21.93
N SER A 6 19.62 4.44 -23.21
CA SER A 6 20.37 5.29 -24.15
C SER A 6 19.82 6.71 -24.31
N VAL A 7 18.64 7.03 -23.73
CA VAL A 7 18.01 8.35 -23.85
C VAL A 7 18.81 9.39 -23.07
N ARG A 8 19.26 10.43 -23.77
CA ARG A 8 20.04 11.53 -23.20
C ARG A 8 19.13 12.59 -22.57
N GLY A 9 19.70 13.30 -21.60
CA GLY A 9 18.98 14.33 -20.84
C GLY A 9 18.10 13.72 -19.76
N GLY A 10 17.83 14.51 -18.72
CA GLY A 10 16.99 14.07 -17.63
C GLY A 10 16.46 15.24 -16.82
N VAL A 11 15.26 15.06 -16.28
CA VAL A 11 14.64 15.99 -15.36
C VAL A 11 14.71 15.39 -13.97
N ARG A 12 14.97 16.27 -12.99
CA ARG A 12 14.95 15.90 -11.58
C ARG A 12 13.52 15.54 -11.17
N CYS A 13 13.37 14.52 -10.35
CA CYS A 13 12.09 14.18 -9.76
C CYS A 13 11.51 15.37 -8.95
N ASN A 14 10.28 15.79 -9.24
CA ASN A 14 9.60 16.93 -8.59
C ASN A 14 9.10 16.63 -7.16
N TYR A 15 9.46 15.50 -6.58
CA TYR A 15 9.02 15.12 -5.24
C TYR A 15 9.81 15.85 -4.16
N VAL A 16 9.10 16.46 -3.22
CA VAL A 16 9.64 17.11 -2.03
C VAL A 16 8.86 16.60 -0.83
N ASP A 17 9.56 16.05 0.17
CA ASP A 17 8.91 15.50 1.35
C ASP A 17 8.43 16.59 2.34
N ARG A 18 7.71 16.18 3.39
CA ARG A 18 7.20 17.11 4.41
C ARG A 18 8.28 17.93 5.14
N ARG A 19 9.53 17.49 5.09
CA ARG A 19 10.70 18.16 5.71
C ARG A 19 11.43 19.04 4.71
N SER A 20 10.80 19.34 3.57
CA SER A 20 11.37 20.09 2.46
C SER A 20 12.60 19.41 1.83
N ARG A 21 12.78 18.09 2.00
CA ARG A 21 13.88 17.37 1.35
C ARG A 21 13.46 16.95 -0.05
N PRO A 22 14.15 17.42 -1.11
CA PRO A 22 13.84 17.03 -2.47
C PRO A 22 14.42 15.65 -2.80
N CYS A 23 13.73 14.88 -3.62
CA CYS A 23 14.32 13.73 -4.28
C CYS A 23 15.49 14.18 -5.17
N THR A 24 16.64 13.52 -5.05
CA THR A 24 17.86 13.86 -5.80
C THR A 24 18.00 13.08 -7.10
N THR A 25 17.07 12.17 -7.39
CA THR A 25 17.14 11.33 -8.59
C THR A 25 16.73 12.09 -9.86
N THR A 26 17.43 11.79 -10.95
CA THR A 26 17.19 12.35 -12.29
C THR A 26 16.85 11.22 -13.27
N TRP A 27 15.82 11.43 -14.08
CA TRP A 27 15.31 10.43 -15.01
C TRP A 27 15.08 11.03 -16.39
N CYS A 28 15.38 10.26 -17.44
CA CYS A 28 15.06 10.64 -18.81
C CYS A 28 13.55 10.47 -19.09
N SER A 29 13.12 10.95 -20.25
CA SER A 29 11.72 10.89 -20.67
C SER A 29 11.13 9.48 -20.75
N ALA A 30 11.97 8.47 -20.97
CA ALA A 30 11.56 7.07 -20.97
C ALA A 30 11.31 6.50 -19.55
N HIS A 31 11.75 7.18 -18.50
CA HIS A 31 11.77 6.62 -17.14
C HIS A 31 11.15 7.51 -16.06
N TRP A 32 10.79 8.75 -16.37
CA TRP A 32 9.90 9.52 -15.52
C TRP A 32 8.44 9.09 -15.71
N VAL A 33 7.58 9.53 -14.81
CA VAL A 33 6.13 9.45 -14.94
C VAL A 33 5.55 10.81 -14.65
N THR A 34 4.63 11.27 -15.49
CA THR A 34 3.94 12.56 -15.31
C THR A 34 2.67 12.35 -14.49
N VAL A 35 2.55 13.07 -13.38
CA VAL A 35 1.34 13.09 -12.53
C VAL A 35 0.98 14.55 -12.25
N GLY A 36 -0.25 14.97 -12.57
CA GLY A 36 -0.67 16.37 -12.38
C GLY A 36 0.24 17.39 -13.08
N GLY A 37 0.75 17.07 -14.27
CA GLY A 37 1.66 17.92 -15.05
C GLY A 37 3.11 17.98 -14.56
N LYS A 38 3.48 17.25 -13.49
CA LYS A 38 4.83 17.22 -12.92
C LYS A 38 5.52 15.89 -13.17
N GLN A 39 6.82 15.90 -13.44
CA GLN A 39 7.64 14.71 -13.66
C GLN A 39 8.14 14.12 -12.34
N TYR A 40 7.97 12.83 -12.17
CA TYR A 40 8.43 12.08 -10.99
C TYR A 40 9.22 10.84 -11.40
N CYS A 41 10.10 10.37 -10.52
CA CYS A 41 10.60 9.01 -10.63
C CYS A 41 9.46 8.01 -10.42
N ARG A 42 9.58 6.78 -10.96
CA ARG A 42 8.54 5.74 -10.83
C ARG A 42 8.05 5.54 -9.40
N ARG A 43 8.97 5.55 -8.42
CA ARG A 43 8.63 5.44 -6.99
C ARG A 43 7.72 6.58 -6.53
N HIS A 44 8.15 7.82 -6.72
CA HIS A 44 7.41 8.98 -6.22
C HIS A 44 6.14 9.26 -7.01
N ALA A 45 6.09 8.92 -8.29
CA ALA A 45 4.85 8.90 -9.05
C ALA A 45 3.83 7.94 -8.43
N GLY A 46 4.28 6.73 -8.08
CA GLY A 46 3.44 5.74 -7.40
C GLY A 46 2.90 6.23 -6.06
N ILE A 47 3.68 6.99 -5.29
CA ILE A 47 3.23 7.63 -4.06
C ILE A 47 2.20 8.73 -4.33
N VAL A 48 2.50 9.66 -5.24
CA VAL A 48 1.58 10.77 -5.56
C VAL A 48 0.22 10.24 -6.01
N VAL A 49 0.21 9.22 -6.87
CA VAL A 49 -1.03 8.56 -7.30
C VAL A 49 -1.71 7.85 -6.13
N ALA A 50 -0.96 7.12 -5.30
CA ALA A 50 -1.53 6.37 -4.18
C ALA A 50 -2.21 7.27 -3.13
N LEU A 51 -1.73 8.49 -2.91
CA LEU A 51 -2.34 9.48 -2.02
C LEU A 51 -3.49 10.27 -2.69
N GLY A 52 -3.81 10.00 -3.96
CA GLY A 52 -4.85 10.72 -4.69
C GLY A 52 -4.42 12.07 -5.26
N GLY A 53 -3.13 12.29 -5.48
CA GLY A 53 -2.58 13.48 -6.13
C GLY A 53 -2.28 14.66 -5.20
N ALA A 54 -2.59 14.56 -3.91
CA ALA A 54 -2.36 15.60 -2.91
C ALA A 54 -1.61 15.05 -1.68
N PRO A 55 -0.85 15.89 -0.95
CA PRO A 55 -0.23 15.47 0.31
C PRO A 55 -1.30 15.12 1.35
N ALA A 56 -0.98 14.20 2.26
CA ALA A 56 -1.80 13.99 3.45
C ALA A 56 -1.75 15.22 4.37
N ALA A 57 -2.61 15.28 5.39
CA ALA A 57 -2.60 16.38 6.38
C ALA A 57 -1.22 16.58 7.04
N GLY A 58 -0.44 15.51 7.21
CA GLY A 58 0.95 15.55 7.70
C GLY A 58 2.02 15.70 6.61
N GLY A 59 1.66 16.12 5.40
CA GLY A 59 2.56 16.31 4.27
C GLY A 59 2.84 15.05 3.44
N TRP A 60 3.79 15.17 2.51
CA TRP A 60 4.29 14.05 1.72
C TRP A 60 5.16 13.12 2.56
N PRO A 61 5.11 11.78 2.34
CA PRO A 61 6.03 10.83 2.96
C PRO A 61 7.50 11.24 2.83
N ASP A 62 8.31 10.90 3.83
CA ASP A 62 9.74 11.19 3.82
C ASP A 62 10.42 10.51 2.63
N VAL A 63 11.35 11.19 1.95
CA VAL A 63 11.93 10.73 0.68
C VAL A 63 12.56 9.33 0.76
N ASP A 64 13.07 8.98 1.94
CA ASP A 64 13.73 7.69 2.19
C ASP A 64 12.76 6.62 2.72
N ASN A 65 11.70 7.04 3.40
CA ASN A 65 10.76 6.14 4.05
C ASN A 65 9.87 5.39 3.04
N ARG A 66 9.74 4.08 3.22
CA ARG A 66 9.04 3.18 2.29
C ARG A 66 7.63 2.84 2.73
N ALA A 67 7.18 3.24 3.91
CA ALA A 67 5.93 2.80 4.51
C ALA A 67 4.72 3.07 3.61
N ALA A 68 4.57 4.31 3.14
CA ALA A 68 3.50 4.68 2.20
C ALA A 68 3.57 3.89 0.89
N SER A 69 4.78 3.63 0.37
CA SER A 69 4.97 2.88 -0.87
C SER A 69 4.58 1.43 -0.68
N LEU A 70 4.93 0.86 0.47
CA LEU A 70 4.67 -0.52 0.79
C LEU A 70 3.18 -0.76 1.04
N ALA A 71 2.52 0.07 1.85
CA ALA A 71 1.08 0.02 2.05
C ALA A 71 0.31 0.17 0.72
N ALA A 72 0.71 1.12 -0.14
CA ALA A 72 0.12 1.28 -1.46
C ALA A 72 0.32 0.05 -2.35
N TRP A 73 1.54 -0.52 -2.35
CA TRP A 73 1.89 -1.64 -3.20
C TRP A 73 1.15 -2.91 -2.77
N VAL A 74 1.21 -3.28 -1.49
CA VAL A 74 0.50 -4.46 -0.96
C VAL A 74 -1.00 -4.29 -1.17
N GLY A 75 -1.52 -3.09 -0.88
CA GLY A 75 -2.93 -2.80 -1.08
C GLY A 75 -3.38 -3.01 -2.53
N ARG A 76 -2.59 -2.58 -3.51
CA ARG A 76 -2.87 -2.87 -4.93
C ARG A 76 -2.80 -4.36 -5.27
N GLN A 77 -1.90 -5.13 -4.67
CA GLN A 77 -1.79 -6.57 -4.94
C GLN A 77 -3.00 -7.36 -4.43
N ILE A 78 -3.64 -6.92 -3.34
CA ILE A 78 -4.79 -7.61 -2.75
C ILE A 78 -6.14 -7.03 -3.17
N ASP A 79 -6.19 -5.89 -3.85
CA ASP A 79 -7.42 -5.17 -4.19
C ASP A 79 -8.46 -6.04 -4.92
N SER A 80 -8.00 -6.85 -5.88
CA SER A 80 -8.84 -7.78 -6.64
C SER A 80 -9.38 -8.95 -5.81
N ARG A 81 -8.81 -9.21 -4.62
CA ARG A 81 -9.23 -10.26 -3.69
C ARG A 81 -10.14 -9.70 -2.59
N VAL A 82 -9.84 -8.50 -2.10
CA VAL A 82 -10.63 -7.82 -1.08
C VAL A 82 -11.99 -7.38 -1.61
N THR A 83 -12.05 -6.88 -2.85
CA THR A 83 -13.30 -6.39 -3.45
C THR A 83 -14.40 -7.46 -3.52
N PRO A 84 -14.14 -8.68 -4.04
CA PRO A 84 -15.14 -9.76 -4.01
C PRO A 84 -15.55 -10.23 -2.62
N ILE A 85 -14.65 -10.17 -1.62
CA ILE A 85 -14.98 -10.51 -0.23
C ILE A 85 -16.09 -9.57 0.27
N PHE A 86 -15.93 -8.26 0.08
CA PHE A 86 -16.96 -7.28 0.45
C PHE A 86 -18.28 -7.48 -0.29
N SER A 87 -18.23 -7.82 -1.58
CA SER A 87 -19.45 -8.10 -2.35
C SER A 87 -20.25 -9.28 -1.79
N ARG A 88 -19.59 -10.29 -1.20
CA ARG A 88 -20.27 -11.46 -0.60
C ARG A 88 -20.91 -11.15 0.76
N VAL A 89 -20.29 -10.28 1.55
CA VAL A 89 -20.80 -9.93 2.90
C VAL A 89 -21.71 -8.69 2.90
N ALA A 90 -21.86 -8.03 1.76
CA ALA A 90 -22.73 -6.87 1.63
C ALA A 90 -24.20 -7.24 1.88
N PRO A 91 -24.92 -6.50 2.75
CA PRO A 91 -26.37 -6.67 2.89
C PRO A 91 -27.12 -6.46 1.57
N ALA A 92 -28.31 -7.05 1.47
CA ALA A 92 -29.20 -6.85 0.34
C ALA A 92 -29.66 -5.38 0.28
N GLY A 93 -29.08 -4.61 -0.64
CA GLY A 93 -29.44 -3.22 -0.94
C GLY A 93 -28.72 -2.18 -0.08
N GLY A 94 -28.30 -1.08 -0.72
CA GLY A 94 -27.84 0.14 -0.05
C GLY A 94 -26.37 0.18 0.41
N ALA A 95 -25.70 -0.96 0.52
CA ALA A 95 -24.28 -1.00 0.86
C ALA A 95 -23.38 -0.71 -0.35
N ARG A 96 -22.32 0.07 -0.14
CA ARG A 96 -21.35 0.49 -1.15
C ARG A 96 -19.93 0.21 -0.67
N LEU A 97 -19.12 -0.36 -1.55
CA LEU A 97 -17.67 -0.46 -1.33
C LEU A 97 -17.00 0.90 -1.63
N VAL A 98 -16.23 1.39 -0.67
CA VAL A 98 -15.39 2.58 -0.80
C VAL A 98 -13.95 2.14 -0.81
N ASN A 99 -13.25 2.49 -1.89
CA ASN A 99 -11.83 2.23 -2.02
C ASN A 99 -11.05 3.50 -1.66
N GLU A 100 -10.38 3.51 -0.50
CA GLU A 100 -9.74 4.72 0.01
C GLU A 100 -8.33 4.89 -0.53
N PRO A 101 -7.89 6.12 -0.88
CA PRO A 101 -6.49 6.37 -1.16
C PRO A 101 -5.63 6.08 0.09
N VAL A 102 -4.33 6.04 -0.11
CA VAL A 102 -3.39 5.94 1.02
C VAL A 102 -3.51 7.19 1.89
N ARG A 103 -3.75 6.99 3.18
CA ARG A 103 -3.87 8.06 4.19
C ARG A 103 -2.81 7.90 5.27
N LEU A 104 -2.43 9.03 5.85
CA LEU A 104 -1.60 9.06 7.05
C LEU A 104 -2.51 8.98 8.28
N MET A 105 -2.26 7.99 9.11
CA MET A 105 -2.83 7.84 10.44
C MET A 105 -1.79 8.31 11.46
N VAL A 106 -2.21 9.18 12.37
CA VAL A 106 -1.37 9.67 13.46
C VAL A 106 -2.02 9.24 14.76
N ALA A 107 -1.33 8.42 15.55
CA ALA A 107 -1.83 8.03 16.85
C ALA A 107 -1.93 9.27 17.77
N PRO A 108 -2.92 9.32 18.68
CA PRO A 108 -3.00 10.37 19.70
C PRO A 108 -1.71 10.49 20.52
N ALA A 109 -1.47 11.65 21.12
CA ALA A 109 -0.34 11.93 22.01
C ALA A 109 1.07 11.73 21.40
N GLY A 110 1.22 11.90 20.08
CA GLY A 110 2.53 11.80 19.42
C GLY A 110 3.01 10.37 19.21
N GLY A 111 2.09 9.39 19.22
CA GLY A 111 2.40 8.01 18.88
C GLY A 111 2.83 7.84 17.41
N SER A 112 3.03 6.59 17.02
CA SER A 112 3.61 6.27 15.71
C SER A 112 2.75 6.75 14.54
N ARG A 113 3.43 7.19 13.47
CA ARG A 113 2.82 7.58 12.20
C ARG A 113 2.71 6.35 11.33
N ARG A 114 1.53 6.12 10.76
CA ARG A 114 1.26 4.94 9.97
C ARG A 114 0.60 5.28 8.66
N TRP A 115 1.08 4.69 7.58
CA TRP A 115 0.46 4.83 6.28
C TRP A 115 -0.50 3.69 6.05
N GLN A 116 -1.71 4.01 5.61
CA GLN A 116 -2.81 3.07 5.54
C GLN A 116 -3.47 3.12 4.17
N ARG A 117 -3.70 1.94 3.60
CA ARG A 117 -4.57 1.72 2.44
C ARG A 117 -5.78 0.93 2.90
N ALA A 118 -6.99 1.41 2.64
CA ALA A 118 -8.20 0.80 3.21
C ALA A 118 -9.36 0.66 2.22
N TRP A 119 -10.20 -0.33 2.50
CA TRP A 119 -11.50 -0.56 1.89
C TRP A 119 -12.56 -0.48 2.98
N ARG A 120 -13.71 0.10 2.68
CA ARG A 120 -14.85 0.14 3.59
C ARG A 120 -16.11 -0.31 2.88
N LEU A 121 -16.88 -1.17 3.52
CA LEU A 121 -18.28 -1.34 3.17
C LEU A 121 -19.09 -0.34 4.00
N VAL A 122 -19.85 0.52 3.34
CA VAL A 122 -20.64 1.57 3.99
C VAL A 122 -22.08 1.56 3.51
N ASP A 123 -23.01 1.94 4.36
CA ASP A 123 -24.41 2.19 4.02
C ASP A 123 -24.90 3.51 4.63
N HIS A 124 -26.21 3.71 4.70
CA HIS A 124 -26.83 4.90 5.30
C HIS A 124 -26.64 5.01 6.83
N THR A 125 -26.30 3.91 7.51
CA THR A 125 -26.06 3.86 8.95
C THR A 125 -24.60 4.10 9.32
N GLY A 126 -23.67 3.84 8.40
CA GLY A 126 -22.25 4.13 8.59
C GLY A 126 -21.33 3.11 7.94
N VAL A 127 -20.19 2.85 8.59
CA VAL A 127 -19.23 1.83 8.15
C VAL A 127 -19.65 0.48 8.73
N LEU A 128 -19.97 -0.47 7.86
CA LEU A 128 -20.37 -1.83 8.23
C LEU A 128 -19.16 -2.73 8.50
N ASN A 129 -18.11 -2.58 7.69
CA ASN A 129 -16.86 -3.32 7.84
C ASN A 129 -15.73 -2.55 7.15
N ARG A 130 -14.52 -2.65 7.69
CA ARG A 130 -13.31 -2.02 7.17
C ARG A 130 -12.19 -3.03 7.08
N VAL A 131 -11.48 -3.04 5.95
CA VAL A 131 -10.20 -3.75 5.81
C VAL A 131 -9.12 -2.71 5.58
N SER A 132 -7.97 -2.84 6.24
CA SER A 132 -6.84 -1.96 5.98
C SER A 132 -5.50 -2.66 6.02
N ILE A 133 -4.63 -2.25 5.10
CA ILE A 133 -3.20 -2.55 5.12
C ILE A 133 -2.46 -1.34 5.62
N GLU A 134 -1.60 -1.55 6.62
CA GLU A 134 -0.92 -0.48 7.32
C GLU A 134 0.58 -0.75 7.43
N VAL A 135 1.40 0.29 7.35
CA VAL A 135 2.85 0.21 7.55
C VAL A 135 3.29 1.40 8.39
N ASP A 136 4.07 1.15 9.45
CA ASP A 136 4.54 2.17 10.36
C ASP A 136 5.76 2.92 9.79
N GLU A 137 5.86 4.22 10.03
CA GLU A 137 7.04 4.99 9.62
C GLU A 137 8.30 4.58 10.41
N SER A 138 8.14 4.13 11.66
CA SER A 138 9.26 3.68 12.51
C SER A 138 9.79 2.29 12.15
N ASN A 139 8.97 1.47 11.49
CA ASN A 139 9.35 0.17 10.93
C ASN A 139 8.71 0.03 9.55
N ASP A 140 9.37 0.61 8.54
CA ASP A 140 8.83 0.69 7.18
C ASP A 140 8.97 -0.61 6.36
N ALA A 141 9.29 -1.71 7.04
CA ALA A 141 9.41 -3.06 6.50
C ALA A 141 8.26 -3.99 6.93
N ASP A 142 7.60 -3.73 8.05
CA ASP A 142 6.54 -4.60 8.59
C ASP A 142 5.15 -4.15 8.12
N VAL A 143 4.41 -5.08 7.52
CA VAL A 143 3.06 -4.83 7.01
C VAL A 143 2.06 -5.42 7.98
N MET A 144 1.07 -4.63 8.38
CA MET A 144 -0.05 -5.03 9.21
C MET A 144 -1.32 -5.10 8.38
N ALA A 145 -2.12 -6.14 8.59
CA ALA A 145 -3.48 -6.25 8.07
C ALA A 145 -4.48 -6.14 9.22
N ARG A 146 -5.51 -5.30 9.04
CA ARG A 146 -6.58 -5.10 10.03
C ARG A 146 -7.95 -5.30 9.42
N VAL A 147 -8.86 -5.82 10.23
CA VAL A 147 -10.31 -5.80 9.99
C VAL A 147 -10.92 -5.00 11.12
N ASP A 148 -11.63 -3.93 10.77
CA ASP A 148 -12.09 -2.89 11.68
C ASP A 148 -10.96 -2.35 12.57
N ALA A 149 -10.98 -2.66 13.86
CA ALA A 149 -9.93 -2.27 14.81
C ALA A 149 -8.93 -3.40 15.10
N GLU A 150 -9.24 -4.64 14.71
CA GLU A 150 -8.50 -5.83 15.07
C GLU A 150 -7.30 -6.05 14.14
N LEU A 151 -6.14 -6.36 14.73
CA LEU A 151 -4.96 -6.80 14.00
C LEU A 151 -5.08 -8.30 13.71
N ILE A 152 -5.30 -8.64 12.45
CA ILE A 152 -5.50 -10.04 12.03
C ILE A 152 -4.21 -10.72 11.58
N GLY A 153 -3.13 -9.95 11.40
CA GLY A 153 -1.82 -10.46 11.04
C GLY A 153 -0.85 -9.34 10.70
N HIS A 154 0.44 -9.66 10.80
CA HIS A 154 1.51 -8.79 10.33
C HIS A 154 2.74 -9.60 9.91
N GLY A 155 3.66 -8.96 9.20
CA GLY A 155 4.94 -9.55 8.87
C GLY A 155 5.71 -8.78 7.80
N VAL A 156 7.01 -9.06 7.74
CA VAL A 156 7.92 -8.51 6.73
C VAL A 156 7.74 -9.29 5.43
N PRO A 157 7.47 -8.61 4.30
CA PRO A 157 7.35 -9.32 3.03
C PRO A 157 8.66 -9.96 2.57
N PRO A 158 8.61 -11.09 1.84
CA PRO A 158 9.81 -11.88 1.50
C PRO A 158 10.79 -11.15 0.58
N TRP A 159 10.36 -10.18 -0.24
CA TRP A 159 11.28 -9.37 -1.05
C TRP A 159 12.02 -8.30 -0.24
N ILE A 160 11.59 -8.04 1.00
CA ILE A 160 12.28 -7.17 1.96
C ILE A 160 13.18 -8.00 2.88
N GLU A 161 12.72 -9.20 3.28
CA GLU A 161 13.49 -10.13 4.11
C GLU A 161 14.63 -10.79 3.31
N HIS A 162 14.36 -11.22 2.08
CA HIS A 162 15.29 -11.91 1.19
C HIS A 162 15.71 -11.02 0.02
N ARG A 163 16.24 -9.83 0.30
CA ARG A 163 16.69 -8.88 -0.75
C ARG A 163 17.74 -9.46 -1.71
N ASN A 164 18.41 -10.54 -1.31
CA ASN A 164 19.44 -11.21 -2.09
C ASN A 164 18.88 -12.22 -3.11
N LEU A 165 17.59 -12.57 -3.04
CA LEU A 165 16.96 -13.35 -4.10
C LEU A 165 16.94 -12.52 -5.39
N ALA A 166 17.36 -13.13 -6.49
CA ALA A 166 17.34 -12.46 -7.79
C ALA A 166 15.91 -12.01 -8.12
N ALA A 167 15.71 -10.69 -8.23
CA ALA A 167 14.41 -10.12 -8.55
C ALA A 167 13.89 -10.72 -9.86
N GLY A 168 12.67 -11.29 -9.81
CA GLY A 168 12.05 -11.96 -10.96
C GLY A 168 12.38 -13.45 -11.11
N SER A 169 13.14 -14.06 -10.17
CA SER A 169 13.26 -15.52 -10.14
C SER A 169 11.91 -16.19 -9.84
N PRO A 170 11.68 -17.44 -10.30
CA PRO A 170 10.48 -18.19 -9.97
C PRO A 170 10.22 -18.32 -8.46
N ASP A 171 11.28 -18.51 -7.68
CA ASP A 171 11.17 -18.65 -6.22
C ASP A 171 10.77 -17.33 -5.54
N ALA A 172 11.37 -16.20 -5.97
CA ALA A 172 10.98 -14.88 -5.48
C ALA A 172 9.52 -14.55 -5.83
N GLU A 173 9.09 -14.96 -7.02
CA GLU A 173 7.71 -14.82 -7.48
C GLU A 173 6.72 -15.68 -6.69
N ALA A 174 7.09 -16.94 -6.42
CA ALA A 174 6.29 -17.86 -5.63
C ALA A 174 6.16 -17.39 -4.18
N ALA A 175 7.26 -16.97 -3.54
CA ALA A 175 7.25 -16.43 -2.19
C ALA A 175 6.39 -15.16 -2.10
N ARG A 176 6.53 -14.25 -3.07
CA ARG A 176 5.70 -13.05 -3.17
C ARG A 176 4.22 -13.40 -3.29
N ARG A 177 3.86 -14.34 -4.15
CA ARG A 177 2.47 -14.78 -4.33
C ARG A 177 1.91 -15.40 -3.06
N SER A 178 2.65 -16.31 -2.43
CA SER A 178 2.28 -16.97 -1.18
C SER A 178 2.01 -15.94 -0.06
N TYR A 179 2.86 -14.93 0.09
CA TYR A 179 2.67 -13.85 1.06
C TYR A 179 1.36 -13.07 0.82
N ILE A 180 1.08 -12.68 -0.43
CA ILE A 180 -0.15 -11.93 -0.78
C ILE A 180 -1.39 -12.84 -0.66
N ASP A 181 -1.28 -14.14 -0.97
CA ASP A 181 -2.35 -15.13 -0.79
C ASP A 181 -2.68 -15.31 0.70
N ALA A 182 -1.68 -15.40 1.56
CA ALA A 182 -1.85 -15.53 3.00
C ALA A 182 -2.62 -14.32 3.58
N ILE A 183 -2.21 -13.10 3.24
CA ILE A 183 -2.92 -11.88 3.69
C ILE A 183 -4.39 -11.90 3.24
N ALA A 184 -4.64 -12.19 1.96
CA ALA A 184 -6.00 -12.21 1.42
C ALA A 184 -6.87 -13.28 2.09
N ARG A 185 -6.32 -14.47 2.33
CA ARG A 185 -7.02 -15.56 3.04
C ARG A 185 -7.35 -15.18 4.48
N SER A 186 -6.41 -14.58 5.22
CA SER A 186 -6.69 -14.11 6.59
C SER A 186 -7.80 -13.06 6.61
N ILE A 187 -7.79 -12.11 5.67
CA ILE A 187 -8.87 -11.13 5.53
C ILE A 187 -10.21 -11.82 5.24
N GLU A 188 -10.23 -12.77 4.30
CA GLU A 188 -11.44 -13.51 3.92
C GLU A 188 -12.06 -14.22 5.13
N LEU A 189 -11.26 -14.98 5.88
CA LEU A 189 -11.73 -15.73 7.06
C LEU A 189 -12.38 -14.82 8.09
N VAL A 190 -11.71 -13.70 8.43
CA VAL A 190 -12.20 -12.78 9.46
C VAL A 190 -13.43 -12.01 8.98
N VAL A 191 -13.42 -11.48 7.75
CA VAL A 191 -14.55 -10.70 7.22
C VAL A 191 -15.80 -11.56 7.00
N THR A 192 -15.64 -12.81 6.55
CA THR A 192 -16.76 -13.74 6.33
C THR A 192 -17.19 -14.48 7.58
N LYS A 193 -16.47 -14.33 8.70
CA LYS A 193 -16.66 -15.09 9.95
C LYS A 193 -16.61 -16.61 9.74
N GLN A 194 -15.83 -17.07 8.77
CA GLN A 194 -15.57 -18.49 8.59
C GLN A 194 -14.53 -18.93 9.63
N GLU A 195 -14.94 -19.72 10.61
CA GLU A 195 -14.01 -20.35 11.55
C GLU A 195 -13.03 -21.26 10.80
N LEU A 196 -11.75 -21.19 11.15
CA LEU A 196 -10.77 -22.19 10.77
C LEU A 196 -11.17 -23.51 11.42
N VAL A 197 -11.89 -24.38 10.71
CA VAL A 197 -11.97 -25.78 11.09
C VAL A 197 -10.57 -26.37 10.84
N PRO A 198 -9.79 -26.71 11.88
CA PRO A 198 -8.53 -27.40 11.66
C PRO A 198 -8.88 -28.76 11.06
N GLN A 199 -8.37 -29.05 9.86
CA GLN A 199 -8.36 -30.41 9.36
C GLN A 199 -7.29 -31.15 10.17
N TYR A 200 -7.75 -31.92 11.17
CA TYR A 200 -6.97 -32.94 11.85
C TYR A 200 -6.91 -34.22 11.00
#